data_AF-A0A009S0E0-F1
#
_entry.id   AF-A0A009S0E0-F1
#
_cell.length_a   1.000
_cell.length_b   1.000
_cell.length_c   1.000
_cell.angle_alpha   90.00
_cell.angle_beta   90.00
_cell.angle_gamma   90.00
#
_symmetry.space_group_name_H-M   'P 1'
#
loop_
_entity.id
_entity.type
_entity.pdbx_description
1 polymer ?
#
loop_
_entity_poly.entity_id
_entity_poly.type
_entity_poly.pdbx_seq_one_letter_code
_entity_poly.pdbx_strand_id
1 'polypeptide(L)' 'AAITAIAPKIGCTPETLRVWYLKHLDQLNPIKVQQISDQEKMKQMEREIKELKRANEILRKAAAFFAQAELDRPHK' A
#
# COMPACT_ATOMS: atom_id res chain seq x y z
N ALA A 1 -15.94 -31.83 -14.34
CA ALA A 1 -15.44 -32.75 -15.39
C ALA A 1 -14.04 -32.37 -15.87
N ALA A 2 -13.83 -31.21 -16.51
CA ALA A 2 -12.52 -30.84 -17.09
C ALA A 2 -11.38 -30.72 -16.07
N ILE A 3 -11.58 -29.99 -14.96
CA ILE A 3 -10.55 -29.80 -13.92
C ILE A 3 -10.09 -31.14 -13.33
N THR A 4 -11.03 -32.03 -13.02
CA THR A 4 -10.76 -33.37 -12.50
C THR A 4 -9.97 -34.25 -13.47
N ALA A 5 -10.17 -34.07 -14.78
CA ALA A 5 -9.47 -34.83 -15.82
C ALA A 5 -8.05 -34.30 -16.11
N ILE A 6 -7.81 -33.00 -15.88
CA ILE A 6 -6.54 -32.33 -16.21
C ILE A 6 -5.60 -32.33 -15.00
N ALA A 7 -6.10 -32.07 -13.79
CA ALA A 7 -5.30 -32.00 -12.57
C ALA A 7 -4.32 -33.18 -12.38
N PRO A 8 -4.72 -34.46 -12.54
CA PRO A 8 -3.79 -35.58 -12.42
C PRO A 8 -2.70 -35.62 -13.50
N LYS A 9 -2.95 -35.08 -14.71
CA LYS A 9 -1.95 -35.02 -15.80
C LYS A 9 -0.82 -34.03 -15.52
N ILE A 10 -1.11 -33.03 -14.69
CA ILE A 10 -0.16 -31.97 -14.28
C ILE A 10 0.42 -32.27 -12.90
N GLY A 11 -0.02 -33.35 -12.23
CA GLY A 11 0.47 -33.75 -10.91
C GLY A 11 -0.05 -32.87 -9.76
N CYS A 12 -1.24 -32.28 -9.91
CA CYS A 12 -1.87 -31.50 -8.84
C CYS A 12 -3.27 -32.03 -8.49
N THR A 13 -3.81 -31.58 -7.35
CA THR A 13 -5.19 -31.93 -6.98
C THR A 13 -6.19 -31.08 -7.79
N PRO A 14 -7.40 -31.59 -8.06
CA PRO A 14 -8.46 -30.81 -8.72
C PRO A 14 -8.77 -29.49 -8.00
N GLU A 15 -8.70 -29.47 -6.67
CA GLU A 15 -8.93 -28.25 -5.88
C GLU A 15 -7.81 -27.22 -6.11
N THR A 16 -6.54 -27.65 -6.16
CA THR A 16 -5.40 -26.77 -6.47
C THR A 16 -5.59 -26.10 -7.84
N LEU A 17 -5.93 -26.90 -8.86
CA LEU A 17 -6.15 -26.38 -10.21
C LEU A 17 -7.35 -25.43 -10.27
N ARG A 18 -8.42 -25.71 -9.52
CA ARG A 18 -9.58 -24.83 -9.40
C ARG A 18 -9.22 -23.49 -8.77
N VAL A 19 -8.45 -23.48 -7.68
CA VAL A 19 -8.00 -22.24 -7.02
C VAL A 19 -7.15 -21.40 -7.97
N TRP A 20 -6.22 -22.02 -8.70
CA TRP A 20 -5.40 -21.31 -9.68
C TRP A 20 -6.23 -20.73 -10.83
N TYR A 21 -7.19 -21.50 -11.33
CA TYR A 21 -8.10 -21.04 -12.38
C TYR A 21 -8.96 -19.85 -11.91
N LEU A 22 -9.51 -19.90 -10.70
CA LEU A 22 -10.26 -18.79 -10.12
C LEU A 22 -9.38 -17.55 -9.93
N LYS A 23 -8.15 -17.73 -9.44
CA LYS A 23 -7.17 -16.63 -9.32
C LYS A 23 -6.83 -16.02 -10.69
N HIS A 24 -6.70 -16.85 -11.73
CA HIS A 24 -6.45 -16.39 -13.09
C HIS A 24 -7.65 -15.61 -13.65
N LEU A 25 -8.88 -16.09 -13.45
CA LEU A 25 -10.10 -15.34 -13.83
C LEU A 25 -10.21 -14.00 -13.09
N ASP A 26 -9.81 -13.96 -11.82
CA ASP A 26 -9.76 -12.72 -11.04
C ASP A 26 -8.78 -11.70 -11.65
N GLN A 27 -7.59 -12.16 -12.07
CA GLN A 27 -6.59 -11.35 -12.76
C GLN A 27 -7.05 -10.89 -14.15
N LEU A 28 -7.94 -11.62 -14.81
CA LEU A 28 -8.54 -11.20 -16.07
C LEU A 28 -9.71 -10.23 -15.87
N ASN A 29 -10.21 -10.06 -14.64
CA ASN A 29 -11.27 -9.12 -14.34
C ASN A 29 -10.68 -7.72 -14.09
N PRO A 30 -10.83 -6.77 -15.04
CA PRO A 30 -10.20 -5.46 -14.95
C PRO A 30 -10.67 -4.66 -13.73
N ILE A 31 -11.91 -4.88 -13.26
CA ILE A 31 -12.46 -4.19 -12.10
C ILE A 31 -11.72 -4.61 -10.83
N LYS A 32 -11.49 -5.92 -10.65
CA LYS A 32 -10.82 -6.44 -9.46
C LYS A 32 -9.33 -6.11 -9.45
N VAL A 33 -8.67 -6.19 -10.60
CA VAL A 33 -7.27 -5.77 -10.75
C VAL A 33 -7.12 -4.29 -10.41
N GLN A 34 -8.03 -3.44 -10.91
CA GLN A 34 -8.02 -2.01 -10.59
C GLN A 34 -8.23 -1.77 -9.09
N GLN A 35 -9.19 -2.46 -8.46
CA GLN A 35 -9.43 -2.33 -7.02
C GLN A 35 -8.21 -2.71 -6.16
N ILE A 36 -7.49 -3.78 -6.52
CA ILE A 36 -6.26 -4.18 -5.81
C ILE A 36 -5.18 -3.09 -5.97
N SER A 37 -4.97 -2.62 -7.20
CA SER A 37 -4.02 -1.54 -7.50
C SER A 37 -4.35 -0.25 -6.73
N ASP A 38 -5.63 0.10 -6.65
CA ASP A 38 -6.09 1.30 -5.95
C ASP A 38 -5.93 1.18 -4.44
N GLN A 39 -6.16 -0.01 -3.85
CA GLN A 39 -5.88 -0.26 -2.44
C GLN A 39 -4.39 -0.14 -2.09
N GLU A 40 -3.51 -0.63 -2.96
CA GLU A 40 -2.06 -0.51 -2.76
C GLU A 40 -1.62 0.96 -2.82
N LYS A 41 -2.10 1.71 -3.82
CA LYS A 41 -1.85 3.16 -3.94
C LYS A 41 -2.38 3.94 -2.75
N MET A 42 -3.58 3.61 -2.27
CA MET A 42 -4.18 4.25 -1.10
C MET A 42 -3.31 4.05 0.14
N LYS A 43 -2.87 2.82 0.42
CA LYS A 43 -1.95 2.55 1.54
C LYS A 43 -0.63 3.29 1.42
N GLN A 44 -0.09 3.41 0.21
CA GLN A 44 1.13 4.17 -0.03
C GLN A 44 0.94 5.66 0.25
N MET A 45 -0.16 6.25 -0.25
CA MET A 45 -0.50 7.65 0.02
C MET A 45 -0.72 7.91 1.52
N GLU A 46 -1.39 7.00 2.23
CA GLU A 46 -1.61 7.14 3.67
C GLU A 46 -0.28 7.17 4.46
N ARG A 47 0.70 6.35 4.06
CA ARG A 47 2.04 6.35 4.64
C ARG A 47 2.75 7.67 4.37
N GLU A 48 2.74 8.14 3.13
CA GLU A 48 3.38 9.39 2.74
C GLU A 48 2.77 10.59 3.47
N ILE A 49 1.44 10.66 3.56
CA ILE A 49 0.73 11.70 4.34
C ILE A 49 1.15 11.68 5.81
N LYS A 50 1.31 10.50 6.41
CA LYS A 50 1.75 10.37 7.81
C LYS A 50 3.18 10.87 7.99
N GLU A 51 4.08 10.55 7.07
CA GLU A 51 5.46 11.01 7.10
C GLU A 51 5.57 12.51 6.90
N LEU A 52 4.83 13.06 5.93
CA LEU A 52 4.75 14.49 5.67
C LEU A 52 4.20 15.26 6.88
N LYS A 53 3.18 14.73 7.57
CA LYS A 53 2.66 15.33 8.81
C LYS A 53 3.72 15.34 9.90
N ARG A 54 4.47 14.24 10.07
CA ARG A 54 5.55 14.15 11.05
C ARG A 54 6.67 15.15 10.74
N ALA A 55 7.09 15.25 9.48
CA ALA A 55 8.10 16.20 9.05
C ALA A 55 7.66 17.65 9.31
N ASN A 56 6.41 17.98 8.96
CA ASN A 56 5.84 19.30 9.25
C ASN A 56 5.79 19.62 10.75
N GLU A 57 5.52 18.63 11.60
CA GLU A 57 5.56 18.84 13.04
C GLU A 57 6.97 19.16 13.54
N ILE A 58 7.99 18.46 13.04
CA ILE A 58 9.39 18.75 13.36
C ILE A 58 9.75 20.18 12.92
N LEU A 59 9.38 20.56 11.71
CA LEU A 59 9.66 21.91 11.19
C LEU A 59 8.95 22.98 12.02
N ARG A 60 7.69 22.76 12.43
CA ARG A 60 6.98 23.69 13.32
C ARG A 60 7.65 23.82 14.68
N LYS A 61 8.07 22.71 15.29
CA LYS A 61 8.79 22.72 16.56
C LYS A 61 10.13 23.45 16.45
N ALA A 62 10.87 23.20 15.37
CA ALA A 62 12.12 23.91 15.09
C ALA A 62 11.87 25.41 14.91
N ALA A 63 10.89 25.81 14.11
CA ALA A 63 10.53 27.20 13.92
C ALA A 63 10.15 27.89 15.24
N ALA A 64 9.36 27.24 16.10
CA ALA A 64 9.02 27.76 17.42
C ALA A 64 10.25 27.91 18.32
N PHE A 65 11.15 26.92 18.33
CA PHE A 65 12.40 26.97 19.10
C PHE A 65 13.29 28.14 18.66
N PHE A 66 13.47 28.33 17.34
CA PHE A 66 14.30 29.42 16.83
C PHE A 66 13.66 30.79 17.06
N ALA A 67 12.34 30.92 16.89
CA ALA A 67 11.64 32.17 17.18
C ALA A 67 11.79 32.58 18.67
N GLN A 68 11.74 31.62 19.60
CA GLN A 68 11.98 31.90 21.01
C GLN A 68 13.44 32.31 21.28
N ALA A 69 14.40 31.64 20.66
CA ALA A 69 15.82 31.98 20.80
C ALA A 69 16.17 33.36 20.24
N GLU A 70 15.44 33.85 19.22
CA GLU A 70 15.59 35.21 18.71
C GLU A 70 15.07 36.27 19.71
N LEU A 71 13.98 35.99 20.42
CA LEU A 71 13.42 36.90 21.43
C LEU A 71 14.32 37.04 22.67
N ASP A 72 14.98 35.95 23.08
CA ASP A 72 15.89 35.95 24.24
C ASP A 72 17.27 36.59 23.93
N ARG A 73 17.51 37.00 22.67
CA ARG A 73 18.79 37.59 22.29
C ARG A 73 18.85 39.05 22.73
N PRO A 74 19.88 39.46 23.50
CA PRO A 74 20.04 40.86 23.86
C PRO A 74 20.29 41.70 22.60
N HIS A 75 19.40 42.65 22.33
CA HIS A 75 19.62 43.66 21.30
C HIS A 75 20.78 44.56 21.77
N LYS A 76 21.85 44.63 20.96
CA LYS A 76 22.91 45.63 21.11
C LYS A 76 22.51 46.93 20.44
#